data_AF-A0A954S528-F1
#
_entry.id   AF-A0A954S528-F1
#
_cell.length_a   1.000
_cell.length_b   1.000
_cell.length_c   1.000
_cell.angle_alpha   90.00
_cell.angle_beta   90.00
_cell.angle_gamma   90.00
#
_symmetry.space_group_name_H-M   'P 1'
#
loop_
_entity.id
_entity.type
_entity.pdbx_description
1 polymer ?
#
loop_
_entity_poly.entity_id
_entity_poly.type
_entity_poly.pdbx_seq_one_letter_code
_entity_poly.pdbx_strand_id
1 'polypeptide(L)'
;MTDSSGSFEVMLITLAVFVPSLIGVGASLLLPQSLKDFARRNAVRFDGSHSPDRLSRERRARRRYLLSVTTVPLLTLLPLAIGVALMHQWVVPVDMAVAAMERFDPDAEQWEENLKDPSKGDIGKAHEAWAKKSGLASDVADTWQHSLWKAWPAVIAVGLVLLAVCLALTAQTYVRAFRQYRDGIVARSREYHDIDLQRMAHESGAADVA
;
A
#
# COMPACT_ATOMS: atom_id res chain seq x y z
N MET A 1 29.52 -9.13 14.50
CA MET A 1 28.64 -9.54 13.38
C MET A 1 27.20 -9.45 13.88
N THR A 2 26.58 -8.30 13.67
CA THR A 2 25.14 -8.10 13.92
C THR A 2 24.36 -8.76 12.79
N ASP A 3 23.28 -9.43 13.15
CA ASP A 3 22.47 -10.24 12.25
C ASP A 3 21.67 -9.30 11.30
N SER A 4 22.25 -8.99 10.13
CA SER A 4 21.64 -8.12 9.12
C SER A 4 20.44 -8.75 8.41
N SER A 5 20.21 -10.05 8.62
CA SER A 5 19.02 -10.75 8.09
C SER A 5 17.73 -10.20 8.72
N GLY A 6 17.76 -9.92 10.03
CA GLY A 6 16.60 -9.41 10.76
C GLY A 6 16.19 -8.00 10.37
N SER A 7 17.13 -7.12 9.97
CA SER A 7 16.79 -5.74 9.60
C SER A 7 16.07 -5.66 8.25
N PHE A 8 16.37 -6.55 7.31
CA PHE A 8 15.74 -6.55 5.99
C PHE A 8 14.34 -7.15 6.00
N GLU A 9 14.13 -8.25 6.74
CA GLU A 9 12.80 -8.82 6.96
C GLU A 9 11.87 -7.80 7.64
N VAL A 10 12.37 -7.09 8.66
CA VAL A 10 11.64 -6.01 9.32
C VAL A 10 11.35 -4.87 8.35
N MET A 11 12.28 -4.50 7.46
CA MET A 11 12.08 -3.45 6.46
C MET A 11 10.99 -3.82 5.44
N LEU A 12 10.97 -5.06 4.95
CA LEU A 12 9.94 -5.54 4.01
C LEU A 12 8.56 -5.64 4.64
N ILE A 13 8.48 -6.18 5.86
CA ILE A 13 7.23 -6.22 6.62
C ILE A 13 6.76 -4.79 6.87
N THR A 14 7.68 -3.90 7.23
CA THR A 14 7.38 -2.47 7.39
C THR A 14 6.85 -1.90 6.09
N LEU A 15 7.50 -2.07 4.94
CA LEU A 15 7.04 -1.56 3.64
C LEU A 15 5.66 -2.13 3.23
N ALA A 16 5.47 -3.44 3.37
CA ALA A 16 4.22 -4.12 3.01
C ALA A 16 3.03 -3.71 3.90
N VAL A 17 3.29 -3.30 5.15
CA VAL A 17 2.24 -2.84 6.09
C VAL A 17 2.09 -1.32 6.07
N PHE A 18 3.20 -0.57 6.07
CA PHE A 18 3.20 0.89 6.11
C PHE A 18 2.70 1.50 4.82
N VAL A 19 3.09 1.02 3.64
CA VAL A 19 2.69 1.69 2.39
C VAL A 19 1.18 1.62 2.17
N PRO A 20 0.49 0.47 2.32
CA PRO A 20 -0.96 0.44 2.25
C PRO A 20 -1.64 1.25 3.37
N SER A 21 -1.04 1.27 4.56
CA SER A 21 -1.53 2.09 5.68
C SER A 21 -1.41 3.59 5.38
N LEU A 22 -0.29 4.04 4.81
CA LEU A 22 -0.04 5.40 4.37
C LEU A 22 -0.98 5.79 3.23
N ILE A 23 -1.27 4.89 2.29
CA ILE A 23 -2.27 5.13 1.25
C ILE A 23 -3.67 5.24 1.86
N GLY A 24 -4.02 4.40 2.83
CA GLY A 24 -5.31 4.49 3.54
C GLY A 24 -5.45 5.75 4.39
N VAL A 25 -4.38 6.17 5.05
CA VAL A 25 -4.30 7.44 5.80
C VAL A 25 -4.36 8.61 4.82
N GLY A 26 -3.59 8.59 3.75
CA GLY A 26 -3.62 9.59 2.67
C GLY A 26 -5.02 9.72 2.09
N ALA A 27 -5.66 8.61 1.72
CA ALA A 27 -7.05 8.61 1.23
C ALA A 27 -8.05 9.13 2.28
N SER A 28 -7.80 8.91 3.57
CA SER A 28 -8.60 9.48 4.67
C SER A 28 -8.38 10.98 4.84
N LEU A 29 -7.16 11.46 4.63
CA LEU A 29 -6.80 12.87 4.69
C LEU A 29 -7.37 13.61 3.48
N LEU A 30 -7.29 13.00 2.31
CA LEU A 30 -7.82 13.52 1.03
C LEU A 30 -9.34 13.55 0.96
N LEU A 31 -10.07 12.89 1.88
CA LEU A 31 -11.51 13.10 2.00
C LEU A 31 -11.79 14.57 2.34
N PRO A 32 -12.56 15.29 1.50
CA PRO A 32 -12.91 16.68 1.74
C PRO A 32 -13.54 16.86 3.12
N GLN A 33 -13.12 17.91 3.84
CA GLN A 33 -13.62 18.19 5.18
C GLN A 33 -15.14 18.37 5.20
N SER A 34 -15.70 18.97 4.14
CA SER A 34 -17.15 19.12 3.95
C SER A 34 -17.90 17.79 3.98
N LEU A 35 -17.35 16.70 3.43
CA LEU A 35 -17.97 15.38 3.48
C LEU A 35 -17.84 14.73 4.85
N LYS A 36 -16.73 14.95 5.55
CA LYS A 36 -16.55 14.49 6.93
C LYS A 36 -17.58 15.16 7.85
N ASP A 37 -17.77 16.47 7.69
CA ASP A 37 -18.73 17.24 8.48
C ASP A 37 -20.17 16.91 8.10
N PHE A 38 -20.45 16.64 6.82
CA PHE A 38 -21.77 16.18 6.38
C PHE A 38 -22.10 14.79 6.97
N ALA A 39 -21.16 13.84 6.96
CA ALA A 39 -21.34 12.55 7.61
C ALA A 39 -21.51 12.66 9.15
N ARG A 40 -20.81 13.61 9.80
CA ARG A 40 -21.01 13.89 11.23
C ARG A 40 -22.41 14.43 11.52
N ARG A 41 -22.91 15.36 10.70
CA ARG A 41 -24.27 15.90 10.84
C ARG A 41 -25.34 14.83 10.65
N ASN A 42 -25.14 13.89 9.73
CA ASN A 42 -26.04 12.74 9.57
C ASN A 42 -26.13 11.86 10.83
N ALA A 43 -25.17 11.91 11.75
CA ALA A 43 -25.22 11.16 13.01
C ALA A 43 -26.02 11.86 14.11
N VAL A 44 -26.44 13.11 13.89
CA VAL A 44 -27.21 13.94 14.81
C VAL A 44 -28.67 13.97 14.35
N ARG A 45 -29.62 13.88 15.28
CA ARG A 45 -31.06 14.01 15.03
C ARG A 45 -31.49 15.48 15.10
N PHE A 46 -32.73 15.81 14.71
CA PHE A 46 -33.23 17.19 14.81
C PHE A 46 -33.32 17.74 16.24
N ASP A 47 -33.52 16.87 17.23
CA ASP A 47 -33.47 17.22 18.65
C ASP A 47 -32.04 17.50 19.16
N GLY A 48 -31.03 17.41 18.29
CA GLY A 48 -29.62 17.58 18.64
C GLY A 48 -28.99 16.34 19.29
N SER A 49 -29.76 15.29 19.56
CA SER A 49 -29.26 14.06 20.16
C SER A 49 -28.50 13.20 19.14
N HIS A 50 -27.50 12.47 19.62
CA HIS A 50 -26.73 11.54 18.80
C HIS A 50 -27.42 10.18 18.72
N SER A 51 -27.59 9.66 17.50
CA SER A 51 -28.05 8.28 17.30
C SER A 51 -26.87 7.32 17.16
N PRO A 52 -26.68 6.35 18.08
CA PRO A 52 -25.59 5.37 17.96
C PRO A 52 -25.71 4.53 16.69
N ASP A 53 -26.93 4.24 16.24
CA ASP A 53 -27.18 3.50 15.02
C ASP A 53 -26.73 4.27 13.78
N ARG A 54 -27.09 5.56 13.65
CA ARG A 54 -26.62 6.42 12.54
C ARG A 54 -25.10 6.53 12.54
N LEU A 55 -24.50 6.74 13.71
CA LEU A 55 -23.05 6.80 13.87
C LEU A 55 -22.36 5.50 13.43
N SER A 56 -22.89 4.34 13.83
CA SER A 56 -22.34 3.04 13.46
C SER A 56 -22.44 2.78 11.95
N ARG A 57 -23.55 3.18 11.31
CA ARG A 57 -23.76 3.09 9.86
C ARG A 57 -22.74 3.96 9.11
N GLU A 58 -22.52 5.20 9.55
CA GLU A 58 -21.52 6.09 8.94
C GLU A 58 -20.09 5.57 9.12
N ARG A 59 -19.73 5.07 10.32
CA ARG A 59 -18.44 4.42 10.55
C ARG A 59 -18.24 3.21 9.64
N ARG A 60 -19.26 2.37 9.47
CA ARG A 60 -19.20 1.19 8.58
C ARG A 60 -19.09 1.58 7.11
N ALA A 61 -19.79 2.64 6.68
CA ALA A 61 -19.68 3.17 5.33
C ALA A 61 -18.26 3.72 5.06
N ARG A 62 -17.71 4.51 5.98
CA ARG A 62 -16.33 5.01 5.90
C ARG A 62 -15.32 3.88 5.89
N ARG A 63 -15.47 2.87 6.75
CA ARG A 63 -14.59 1.69 6.76
C ARG A 63 -14.61 0.95 5.43
N ARG A 64 -15.80 0.76 4.82
CA ARG A 64 -15.93 0.15 3.49
C ARG A 64 -15.20 0.97 2.42
N TYR A 65 -15.39 2.30 2.41
CA TYR A 65 -14.64 3.20 1.52
C TYR A 65 -13.12 3.02 1.67
N LEU A 66 -12.61 3.05 2.91
CA LEU A 66 -11.18 2.91 3.16
C LEU A 66 -10.65 1.56 2.71
N LEU A 67 -11.36 0.48 3.02
CA LEU A 67 -10.99 -0.86 2.56
C LEU A 67 -10.95 -0.92 1.04
N SER A 68 -11.97 -0.40 0.34
CA SER A 68 -11.98 -0.40 -1.13
C SER A 68 -10.80 0.34 -1.75
N VAL A 69 -10.35 1.44 -1.14
CA VAL A 69 -9.21 2.22 -1.64
C VAL A 69 -7.87 1.55 -1.29
N THR A 70 -7.76 0.87 -0.14
CA THR A 70 -6.50 0.23 0.27
C THR A 70 -6.31 -1.17 -0.30
N THR A 71 -7.38 -1.88 -0.66
CA THR A 71 -7.28 -3.26 -1.17
C THR A 71 -6.50 -3.35 -2.48
N VAL A 72 -6.73 -2.44 -3.44
CA VAL A 72 -6.01 -2.47 -4.72
C VAL A 72 -4.49 -2.31 -4.56
N PRO A 73 -3.97 -1.25 -3.90
CA PRO A 73 -2.54 -1.11 -3.70
C PRO A 73 -1.95 -2.24 -2.84
N LEU A 74 -2.73 -2.80 -1.91
CA LEU A 74 -2.28 -3.97 -1.16
C LEU A 74 -2.09 -5.18 -2.09
N LEU A 75 -3.06 -5.47 -2.95
CA LEU A 75 -3.00 -6.59 -3.89
C LEU A 75 -1.89 -6.44 -4.94
N THR A 76 -1.52 -5.22 -5.29
CA THR A 76 -0.46 -4.96 -6.27
C THR A 76 0.93 -4.88 -5.65
N LEU A 77 1.08 -4.25 -4.50
CA LEU A 77 2.39 -4.06 -3.85
C LEU A 77 2.84 -5.30 -3.08
N LEU A 78 1.92 -6.12 -2.55
CA LEU A 78 2.28 -7.30 -1.77
C LEU A 78 3.07 -8.35 -2.60
N PRO A 79 2.64 -8.73 -3.82
CA PRO A 79 3.43 -9.63 -4.66
C PRO A 79 4.80 -9.07 -5.04
N LEU A 80 4.90 -7.75 -5.25
CA LEU A 80 6.17 -7.09 -5.55
C LEU A 80 7.12 -7.16 -4.34
N ALA A 81 6.60 -6.89 -3.13
CA ALA A 81 7.37 -7.03 -1.90
C ALA A 81 7.84 -8.47 -1.66
N ILE A 82 6.97 -9.46 -1.92
CA ILE A 82 7.35 -10.89 -1.86
C ILE A 82 8.44 -11.20 -2.89
N GLY A 83 8.32 -10.71 -4.11
CA GLY A 83 9.34 -10.89 -5.15
C GLY A 83 10.70 -10.32 -4.73
N VAL A 84 10.72 -9.10 -4.16
CA VAL A 84 11.94 -8.48 -3.62
C VAL A 84 12.51 -9.29 -2.44
N ALA A 85 11.65 -9.83 -1.58
CA ALA A 85 12.06 -10.69 -0.47
C ALA A 85 12.76 -11.97 -0.97
N LEU A 86 12.16 -12.63 -1.95
CA LEU A 86 12.73 -13.82 -2.56
C LEU A 86 14.06 -13.50 -3.26
N MET A 87 14.13 -12.37 -3.96
CA MET A 87 15.38 -11.90 -4.59
C MET A 87 16.50 -11.69 -3.57
N HIS A 88 16.20 -11.03 -2.45
CA HIS A 88 17.16 -10.82 -1.36
C HIS A 88 17.67 -12.14 -0.78
N GLN A 89 16.76 -13.10 -0.58
CA GLN A 89 17.09 -14.36 0.09
C GLN A 89 17.79 -15.36 -0.83
N TRP A 90 17.48 -15.38 -2.13
CA TRP A 90 17.89 -16.47 -3.03
C TRP A 90 18.84 -16.04 -4.15
N VAL A 91 18.99 -14.75 -4.42
CA VAL A 91 19.78 -14.27 -5.57
C VAL A 91 20.91 -13.35 -5.14
N VAL A 92 20.58 -12.15 -4.64
CA VAL A 92 21.54 -11.15 -4.18
C VAL A 92 20.91 -10.34 -3.06
N PRO A 93 21.57 -10.19 -1.90
CA PRO A 93 21.12 -9.29 -0.85
C PRO A 93 20.94 -7.86 -1.36
N VAL A 94 19.81 -7.25 -1.03
CA VAL A 94 19.43 -5.90 -1.51
C VAL A 94 20.47 -4.84 -1.14
N ASP A 95 21.10 -4.95 0.03
CA ASP A 95 22.20 -4.06 0.45
C ASP A 95 23.41 -4.17 -0.49
N MET A 96 23.77 -5.39 -0.91
CA MET A 96 24.83 -5.60 -1.91
C MET A 96 24.42 -5.05 -3.29
N ALA A 97 23.15 -5.23 -3.68
CA ALA A 97 22.64 -4.70 -4.94
C ALA A 97 22.66 -3.15 -4.95
N VAL A 98 22.27 -2.51 -3.84
CA VAL A 98 22.35 -1.04 -3.69
C VAL A 98 23.81 -0.58 -3.75
N ALA A 99 24.71 -1.24 -3.03
CA ALA A 99 26.14 -0.91 -3.05
C ALA A 99 26.76 -1.08 -4.45
N ALA A 100 26.30 -2.06 -5.23
CA ALA A 100 26.74 -2.26 -6.61
C ALA A 100 26.23 -1.14 -7.54
N MET A 101 24.99 -0.68 -7.33
CA MET A 101 24.38 0.42 -8.08
C MET A 101 25.00 1.79 -7.75
N GLU A 102 25.40 2.03 -6.50
CA GLU A 102 26.12 3.25 -6.11
C GLU A 102 27.49 3.37 -6.80
N ARG A 103 28.04 2.26 -7.28
CA ARG A 103 29.31 2.17 -8.01
C ARG A 103 29.13 2.02 -9.52
N PHE A 104 27.90 2.15 -10.01
CA PHE A 104 27.57 1.96 -11.41
C PHE A 104 28.37 2.89 -12.31
N ASP A 105 29.01 2.30 -13.32
CA ASP A 105 29.65 3.01 -14.42
C ASP A 105 29.03 2.55 -15.75
N PRO A 106 28.73 3.46 -16.69
CA PRO A 106 28.29 3.08 -18.04
C PRO A 106 29.31 2.20 -18.79
N ASP A 107 30.60 2.31 -18.48
CA ASP A 107 31.64 1.41 -18.97
C ASP A 107 31.68 0.13 -18.13
N ALA A 108 31.42 -1.02 -18.77
CA ALA A 108 31.34 -2.31 -18.11
C ALA A 108 32.65 -2.75 -17.45
N GLU A 109 33.80 -2.42 -18.06
CA GLU A 109 35.11 -2.78 -17.51
C GLU A 109 35.40 -1.96 -16.25
N GLN A 110 35.13 -0.65 -16.28
CA GLN A 110 35.25 0.21 -15.10
C GLN A 110 34.27 -0.17 -14.00
N TRP A 111 33.04 -0.55 -14.36
CA TRP A 111 32.08 -0.99 -13.35
C TRP A 111 32.56 -2.26 -12.65
N GLU A 112 33.09 -3.23 -13.40
CA GLU A 112 33.65 -4.45 -12.81
C GLU A 112 34.85 -4.16 -11.88
N GLU A 113 35.72 -3.23 -12.26
CA GLU A 113 36.81 -2.75 -11.39
C GLU A 113 36.29 -2.05 -10.13
N ASN A 114 35.27 -1.20 -10.26
CA ASN A 114 34.64 -0.50 -9.13
C ASN A 114 33.97 -1.47 -8.13
N LEU A 115 33.45 -2.60 -8.61
CA LEU A 115 32.88 -3.65 -7.77
C LEU A 115 33.96 -4.40 -6.96
N LYS A 116 35.20 -4.44 -7.47
CA LYS A 116 36.36 -5.10 -6.85
C LYS A 116 37.21 -4.15 -6.00
N ASP A 117 36.91 -2.85 -5.99
CA ASP A 117 37.67 -1.82 -5.26
C ASP A 117 37.82 -2.17 -3.76
N PRO A 118 39.04 -2.49 -3.30
CA PRO A 118 39.30 -2.87 -1.91
C PRO A 118 39.00 -1.74 -0.91
N SER A 119 39.08 -0.47 -1.35
CA SER A 119 38.85 0.70 -0.50
C SER A 119 37.38 0.86 -0.09
N LYS A 120 36.46 0.32 -0.89
CA LYS A 120 35.02 0.32 -0.65
C LYS A 120 34.48 -1.06 -0.29
N GLY A 121 35.35 -2.08 -0.25
CA GLY A 121 34.99 -3.47 -0.03
C GLY A 121 34.62 -4.18 -1.33
N ASP A 122 35.18 -5.38 -1.52
CA ASP A 122 34.98 -6.25 -2.68
C ASP A 122 33.60 -6.91 -2.62
N ILE A 123 32.68 -6.44 -3.48
CA ILE A 123 31.28 -6.91 -3.52
C ILE A 123 31.22 -8.36 -4.00
N GLY A 124 32.12 -8.76 -4.92
CA GLY A 124 32.18 -10.13 -5.43
C GLY A 124 32.52 -11.13 -4.32
N LYS A 125 33.54 -10.83 -3.51
CA LYS A 125 33.88 -11.66 -2.35
C LYS A 125 32.78 -11.69 -1.29
N ALA A 126 32.11 -10.56 -1.06
CA ALA A 126 30.99 -10.50 -0.14
C ALA A 126 29.82 -11.38 -0.59
N HIS A 127 29.51 -11.36 -1.90
CA HIS A 127 28.49 -12.20 -2.50
C HIS A 127 28.86 -13.69 -2.42
N GLU A 128 30.10 -14.07 -2.76
CA GLU A 128 30.56 -15.46 -2.62
C GLU A 128 30.48 -15.97 -1.17
N ALA A 129 30.90 -15.14 -0.20
CA ALA A 129 30.83 -15.48 1.21
C ALA A 129 29.38 -15.66 1.68
N TRP A 130 28.47 -14.79 1.21
CA TRP A 130 27.04 -14.92 1.47
C TRP A 130 26.47 -16.19 0.82
N ALA A 131 26.76 -16.46 -0.45
CA ALA A 131 26.26 -17.62 -1.18
C ALA A 131 26.68 -18.94 -0.50
N LYS A 132 27.95 -19.04 -0.08
CA LYS A 132 28.48 -20.18 0.69
C LYS A 132 27.76 -20.35 2.03
N LYS A 133 27.49 -19.25 2.74
CA LYS A 133 26.79 -19.29 4.03
C LYS A 133 25.32 -19.70 3.86
N SER A 134 24.68 -19.31 2.76
CA SER A 134 23.28 -19.61 2.45
C SER A 134 23.05 -21.01 1.88
N GLY A 135 24.11 -21.78 1.61
CA GLY A 135 24.01 -23.15 1.06
C GLY A 135 23.47 -23.21 -0.36
N LEU A 136 23.54 -22.10 -1.12
CA LEU A 136 23.12 -22.03 -2.51
C LEU A 136 24.14 -22.76 -3.40
N ALA A 137 23.67 -23.70 -4.23
CA ALA A 137 24.51 -24.34 -5.23
C ALA A 137 24.96 -23.29 -6.27
N SER A 138 26.27 -23.18 -6.50
CA SER A 138 26.87 -22.19 -7.42
C SER A 138 26.24 -22.19 -8.79
N ASP A 139 25.95 -23.38 -9.33
CA ASP A 139 25.49 -23.56 -10.71
C ASP A 139 24.09 -22.98 -10.94
N VAL A 140 23.24 -23.03 -9.91
CA VAL A 140 21.89 -22.45 -9.96
C VAL A 140 21.98 -20.93 -9.89
N ALA A 141 22.83 -20.40 -9.01
CA ALA A 141 23.02 -18.95 -8.87
C ALA A 141 23.55 -18.32 -10.18
N ASP A 142 24.55 -18.93 -10.81
CA ASP A 142 25.12 -18.45 -12.07
C ASP A 142 24.10 -18.46 -13.21
N THR A 143 23.30 -19.53 -13.31
CA THR A 143 22.24 -19.64 -14.34
C THR A 143 21.19 -18.54 -14.17
N TRP A 144 20.78 -18.27 -12.92
CA TRP A 144 19.83 -17.20 -12.62
C TRP A 144 20.42 -15.81 -12.85
N GLN A 145 21.66 -15.56 -12.43
CA GLN A 145 22.35 -14.29 -12.65
C GLN A 145 22.49 -13.97 -14.15
N HIS A 146 22.94 -14.94 -14.95
CA HIS A 146 23.13 -14.73 -16.38
C HIS A 146 21.80 -14.52 -17.12
N SER A 147 20.75 -15.22 -16.68
CA SER A 147 19.39 -15.04 -17.20
C SER A 147 18.81 -13.67 -16.82
N LEU A 148 18.97 -13.26 -15.56
CA LEU A 148 18.56 -11.94 -15.07
C LEU A 148 19.29 -10.81 -15.79
N TRP A 149 20.58 -10.96 -16.08
CA TRP A 149 21.34 -9.95 -16.82
C TRP A 149 20.87 -9.79 -18.27
N LYS A 150 20.44 -10.86 -18.93
CA LYS A 150 19.85 -10.72 -20.28
C LYS A 150 18.41 -10.19 -20.23
N ALA A 151 17.69 -10.50 -19.16
CA ALA A 151 16.29 -10.15 -18.99
C ALA A 151 16.05 -8.79 -18.30
N TRP A 152 17.07 -8.14 -17.71
CA TRP A 152 16.85 -6.95 -16.88
C TRP A 152 16.12 -5.81 -17.60
N PRO A 153 16.35 -5.51 -18.90
CA PRO A 153 15.59 -4.46 -19.57
C PRO A 153 14.10 -4.81 -19.68
N ALA A 154 13.80 -6.09 -19.95
CA ALA A 154 12.44 -6.59 -20.00
C ALA A 154 11.80 -6.59 -18.61
N VAL A 155 12.53 -6.97 -17.56
CA VAL A 155 12.07 -6.93 -16.17
C VAL A 155 11.73 -5.50 -15.76
N ILE A 156 12.58 -4.51 -16.08
CA ILE A 156 12.30 -3.10 -15.83
C ILE A 156 11.07 -2.64 -16.62
N ALA A 157 10.99 -2.94 -17.91
CA ALA A 157 9.86 -2.54 -18.74
C ALA A 157 8.53 -3.12 -18.21
N VAL A 158 8.51 -4.42 -17.88
CA VAL A 158 7.35 -5.08 -17.27
C VAL A 158 7.03 -4.46 -15.91
N GLY A 159 8.04 -4.19 -15.08
CA GLY A 159 7.87 -3.53 -13.78
C GLY A 159 7.24 -2.15 -13.89
N LEU A 160 7.68 -1.33 -14.85
CA LEU A 160 7.11 -0.01 -15.13
C LEU A 160 5.66 -0.11 -15.64
N VAL A 161 5.36 -1.06 -16.51
CA VAL A 161 3.99 -1.31 -16.99
C VAL A 161 3.08 -1.73 -15.83
N LEU A 162 3.53 -2.66 -14.99
CA LEU A 162 2.79 -3.10 -13.80
C LEU A 162 2.55 -1.95 -12.83
N LEU A 163 3.55 -1.09 -12.61
CA LEU A 163 3.43 0.10 -11.78
C LEU A 163 2.40 1.09 -12.36
N ALA A 164 2.46 1.36 -13.67
CA ALA A 164 1.50 2.23 -14.35
C ALA A 164 0.06 1.68 -14.25
N VAL A 165 -0.13 0.37 -14.47
CA VAL A 165 -1.42 -0.31 -14.31
C VAL A 165 -1.92 -0.21 -12.88
N CYS A 166 -1.05 -0.44 -11.89
CA CYS A 166 -1.37 -0.31 -10.47
C CYS A 166 -1.85 1.11 -10.13
N LEU A 167 -1.14 2.14 -10.59
CA LEU A 167 -1.52 3.54 -10.37
C LEU A 167 -2.86 3.86 -11.04
N ALA A 168 -3.07 3.41 -12.27
CA ALA A 168 -4.32 3.60 -13.00
C ALA A 168 -5.50 2.92 -12.28
N LEU A 169 -5.34 1.66 -11.86
CA LEU A 169 -6.37 0.93 -11.12
C LEU A 169 -6.68 1.60 -9.77
N THR A 170 -5.65 2.01 -9.03
CA THR A 170 -5.81 2.70 -7.75
C THR A 170 -6.55 4.03 -7.92
N ALA A 171 -6.22 4.81 -8.95
CA ALA A 171 -6.92 6.05 -9.25
C ALA A 171 -8.39 5.81 -9.62
N GLN A 172 -8.65 4.81 -10.46
CA GLN A 172 -10.02 4.44 -10.86
C GLN A 172 -10.86 3.96 -9.67
N THR A 173 -10.31 3.08 -8.82
CA THR A 173 -11.01 2.59 -7.63
C THR A 173 -11.22 3.69 -6.60
N TYR A 174 -10.24 4.58 -6.41
CA TYR A 174 -10.41 5.77 -5.58
C TYR A 174 -11.59 6.62 -6.04
N VAL A 175 -11.65 7.00 -7.32
CA VAL A 175 -12.74 7.83 -7.85
C VAL A 175 -14.10 7.13 -7.71
N ARG A 176 -14.17 5.83 -8.00
CA ARG A 176 -15.41 5.05 -7.85
C ARG A 176 -15.86 4.96 -6.39
N ALA A 177 -14.96 4.57 -5.50
CA ALA A 177 -15.23 4.46 -4.07
C ALA A 177 -15.64 5.81 -3.47
N PHE A 178 -14.98 6.89 -3.88
CA PHE A 178 -15.30 8.25 -3.46
C PHE A 178 -16.70 8.67 -3.87
N ARG A 179 -17.06 8.48 -5.15
CA ARG A 179 -18.42 8.77 -5.66
C ARG A 179 -19.47 7.96 -4.91
N GLN A 180 -19.25 6.65 -4.77
CA GLN A 180 -20.16 5.76 -4.05
C GLN A 180 -20.34 6.18 -2.58
N TYR A 181 -19.25 6.57 -1.92
CA TYR A 181 -19.31 7.06 -0.54
C TYR A 181 -20.09 8.38 -0.44
N ARG A 182 -19.80 9.35 -1.31
CA ARG A 182 -20.49 10.64 -1.38
C ARG A 182 -21.99 10.45 -1.60
N ASP A 183 -22.36 9.74 -2.65
CA ASP A 183 -23.76 9.54 -3.03
C ASP A 183 -24.50 8.75 -1.92
N GLY A 184 -23.80 7.80 -1.28
CA GLY A 184 -24.31 7.08 -0.12
C GLY A 184 -24.57 7.95 1.11
N ILE A 185 -23.72 8.95 1.40
CA ILE A 185 -23.96 9.90 2.50
C ILE A 185 -25.23 10.72 2.21
N VAL A 186 -25.39 11.20 0.97
CA VAL A 186 -26.58 11.98 0.57
C VAL A 186 -27.85 11.15 0.68
N ALA A 187 -27.83 9.90 0.21
CA ALA A 187 -28.97 9.00 0.31
C ALA A 187 -29.39 8.74 1.76
N ARG A 188 -28.42 8.46 2.65
CA ARG A 188 -28.69 8.27 4.09
C ARG A 188 -29.19 9.55 4.76
N SER A 189 -28.70 10.72 4.35
CA SER A 189 -29.17 12.00 4.87
C SER A 189 -30.68 12.18 4.61
N ARG A 190 -31.15 11.83 3.41
CA ARG A 190 -32.58 11.86 3.06
C ARG A 190 -33.38 10.84 3.88
N GLU A 191 -32.90 9.59 3.96
CA GLU A 191 -33.52 8.55 4.79
C GLU A 191 -33.67 9.01 6.27
N TYR A 192 -32.63 9.62 6.83
CA TYR A 192 -32.64 10.10 8.21
C TYR A 192 -33.56 11.29 8.44
N HIS A 193 -33.68 12.17 7.43
CA HIS A 193 -34.63 13.30 7.44
C HIS A 193 -36.07 12.79 7.47
N ASP A 194 -36.41 11.83 6.61
CA ASP A 194 -37.76 11.26 6.53
C ASP A 194 -38.15 10.54 7.84
N ILE A 195 -37.22 9.76 8.42
CA ILE A 195 -37.42 9.08 9.71
C ILE A 195 -37.67 10.09 10.83
N ASP A 196 -36.91 11.19 10.86
CA ASP A 196 -37.08 12.20 11.91
C ASP A 196 -38.40 12.98 11.75
N LEU A 197 -38.82 13.29 10.51
CA LEU A 197 -40.13 13.92 10.25
C LEU A 197 -41.28 13.03 10.73
N GLN A 198 -41.25 11.73 10.42
CA GLN A 198 -42.27 10.78 10.86
C GLN A 198 -42.34 10.68 12.38
N ARG A 199 -41.17 10.68 13.05
CA ARG A 199 -41.10 10.64 14.51
C ARG A 199 -41.71 11.89 15.14
N MET A 200 -41.38 13.08 14.62
CA MET A 200 -41.95 14.33 15.12
C MET A 200 -43.47 14.41 14.90
N ALA A 201 -43.97 13.95 13.74
CA ALA A 201 -45.41 13.91 13.48
C ALA A 201 -46.16 12.97 14.44
N HIS A 202 -45.54 11.84 14.80
CA HIS A 202 -46.08 10.93 15.80
C HIS A 202 -46.06 11.53 17.21
N GLU A 203 -44.97 12.21 17.58
CA GLU A 203 -44.83 12.89 18.87
C GLU A 203 -45.81 14.08 19.01
N SER A 204 -46.06 14.85 17.94
CA SER A 204 -47.03 15.95 17.95
C SER A 204 -48.48 15.46 17.98
N GLY A 205 -48.82 14.44 17.19
CA GLY A 205 -50.17 13.86 17.19
C GLY A 205 -50.53 13.16 18.50
N ALA A 206 -49.54 12.60 19.21
CA ALA A 206 -49.73 12.06 20.55
C ALA A 206 -49.96 13.17 21.61
N ALA A 207 -49.38 14.36 21.41
CA ALA A 207 -49.58 15.51 22.31
C ALA A 207 -50.98 16.12 22.17
N ASP A 208 -51.60 16.06 20.99
CA ASP A 208 -52.95 16.59 20.75
C ASP A 208 -54.07 15.70 21.33
N VAL A 209 -53.76 14.46 21.74
CA VAL A 209 -54.72 13.48 22.27
C VAL A 209 -54.65 13.34 23.80
N ALA A 210 -53.60 13.88 24.43
CA ALA A 210 -53.36 13.82 25.88
C ALA A 210 -53.89 15.06 26.61
#